data_AF-A0A1I0BN63-F1
#
_entry.id   AF-A0A1I0BN63-F1
#
_cell.length_a   1.000
_cell.length_b   1.000
_cell.length_c   1.000
_cell.angle_alpha   90.00
_cell.angle_beta   90.00
_cell.angle_gamma   90.00
#
_symmetry.space_group_name_H-M   'P 1'
#
loop_
_entity.id
_entity.type
_entity.pdbx_description
1 polymer ?
#
loop_
_entity_poly.entity_id
_entity_poly.type
_entity_poly.pdbx_seq_one_letter_code
_entity_poly.pdbx_strand_id
1 'polypeptide(L)' 'MQVQINNGSGNEVNSELSRSVEPTVTRILNRFEDQITCVKIHLSGC' A
#
# COMPACT_ATOMS: atom_id res chain seq x y z
N MET A 1 7.42 -1.96 10.50
CA MET A 1 6.11 -1.94 9.83
C MET A 1 6.21 -2.64 8.48
N GLN A 2 5.29 -3.53 8.13
CA GLN A 2 5.26 -4.22 6.82
C GLN A 2 4.07 -3.72 5.99
N VAL A 3 4.34 -3.24 4.76
CA VAL A 3 3.30 -2.80 3.80
C VAL A 3 3.14 -3.87 2.73
N GLN A 4 1.93 -4.39 2.58
CA GLN A 4 1.58 -5.38 1.55
C GLN A 4 0.51 -4.79 0.63
N ILE A 5 0.84 -4.63 -0.65
CA ILE A 5 -0.08 -4.13 -1.68
C ILE A 5 -0.51 -5.32 -2.52
N ASN A 6 -1.81 -5.65 -2.47
CA ASN A 6 -2.39 -6.74 -3.25
C ASN A 6 -3.37 -6.16 -4.26
N ASN A 7 -3.19 -6.50 -5.54
CA ASN A 7 -4.14 -6.15 -6.59
C ASN A 7 -5.20 -7.24 -6.71
N GLY A 8 -6.49 -6.88 -6.68
CA GLY A 8 -7.62 -7.81 -6.66
C GLY A 8 -7.91 -8.51 -7.99
N SER A 9 -7.14 -8.23 -9.03
CA SER A 9 -7.22 -8.86 -10.35
C SER A 9 -5.79 -9.12 -10.79
N GLY A 10 -5.51 -10.31 -11.35
CA GLY A 10 -4.17 -10.89 -11.62
C GLY A 10 -3.22 -10.11 -12.53
N ASN A 11 -3.38 -8.79 -12.67
CA ASN A 11 -2.34 -7.90 -13.15
C ASN A 11 -1.33 -7.70 -12.02
N GLU A 12 -0.07 -8.06 -12.30
CA GLU A 12 1.08 -7.62 -11.51
C GLU A 12 0.90 -6.15 -11.14
N VAL A 13 1.13 -5.82 -9.86
CA VAL A 13 1.06 -4.43 -9.39
C VAL A 13 2.01 -3.64 -10.26
N ASN A 14 1.46 -2.83 -11.16
CA ASN A 14 2.26 -2.01 -12.06
C ASN A 14 3.18 -1.15 -11.20
N SER A 15 4.49 -1.16 -11.46
CA SER A 15 5.50 -0.40 -10.72
C SER A 15 5.14 1.09 -10.59
N GLU A 16 4.37 1.62 -11.54
CA GLU A 16 3.82 2.98 -11.50
C GLU A 16 2.76 3.17 -10.41
N LEU A 17 1.88 2.20 -10.21
CA LEU A 17 0.84 2.23 -9.18
C LEU A 17 1.45 2.13 -7.78
N SER A 18 2.44 1.25 -7.59
CA SER A 18 3.21 1.18 -6.34
C SER A 18 3.86 2.53 -6.02
N ARG A 19 4.53 3.15 -7.00
CA ARG A 19 5.15 4.48 -6.84
C ARG A 19 4.17 5.58 -6.49
N SER A 20 2.92 5.48 -6.93
CA SER A 20 1.87 6.46 -6.60
C SER A 20 1.32 6.28 -5.18
N VAL A 21 1.13 5.03 -4.76
CA VAL A 21 0.48 4.69 -3.48
C VAL A 21 1.44 4.75 -2.29
N GLU A 22 2.69 4.30 -2.46
CA GLU A 22 3.73 4.25 -1.42
C GLU A 22 3.94 5.58 -0.68
N PRO A 23 4.12 6.75 -1.33
CA PRO A 23 4.34 8.01 -0.62
C PRO A 23 3.13 8.46 0.20
N THR A 24 1.91 8.22 -0.31
CA THR A 24 0.66 8.53 0.42
C THR A 24 0.53 7.67 1.67
N VAL A 25 0.79 6.37 1.52
CA VAL A 25 0.72 5.39 2.61
C VAL A 25 1.79 5.69 3.66
N THR A 26 3.03 5.93 3.25
CA THR A 26 4.13 6.28 4.16
C THR A 26 3.80 7.51 4.99
N ARG A 27 3.22 8.55 4.37
CA ARG A 27 2.84 9.78 5.08
C ARG A 27 1.77 9.55 6.16
N ILE A 28 0.80 8.68 5.89
CA ILE A 28 -0.23 8.33 6.88
C ILE A 28 0.41 7.54 8.02
N LEU A 29 1.27 6.58 7.68
CA LEU A 29 1.81 5.62 8.63
C LEU A 29 2.90 6.18 9.54
N ASN A 30 3.68 7.16 9.10
CA ASN A 30 4.63 7.87 9.96
C ASN A 30 3.96 8.53 11.17
N ARG A 31 2.63 8.76 11.13
CA ARG A 31 1.88 9.29 12.29
C ARG A 31 1.53 8.23 13.34
N PHE A 32 1.72 6.95 13.03
CA PHE A 32 1.28 5.81 13.84
C PHE A 32 2.36 4.72 13.91
N GLU A 33 3.63 5.08 13.70
CA GLU A 33 4.74 4.16 13.47
C GLU A 33 4.93 3.15 14.62
N ASP A 34 4.71 3.58 15.87
CA ASP A 34 4.79 2.72 17.07
C ASP A 34 3.54 1.88 17.33
N GLN A 35 2.43 2.15 16.62
CA GLN A 35 1.13 1.50 16.85
C GLN A 35 0.74 0.53 15.73
N ILE A 36 1.33 0.65 14.54
CA ILE A 36 0.96 -0.14 13.37
C ILE A 36 2.08 -1.09 12.97
N THR A 37 1.79 -2.39 13.02
CA THR A 37 2.74 -3.45 12.65
C THR A 37 2.58 -3.90 11.19
N CYS A 38 1.36 -3.87 10.63
CA CYS A 38 1.04 -4.35 9.29
C CYS A 38 -0.03 -3.50 8.61
N VAL A 39 0.16 -3.23 7.31
CA VAL A 39 -0.81 -2.52 6.46
C VAL A 39 -1.04 -3.32 5.20
N LYS A 40 -2.31 -3.63 4.93
CA LYS A 40 -2.76 -4.33 3.73
C LYS A 40 -3.58 -3.38 2.87
N ILE A 41 -3.13 -3.16 1.64
CA ILE A 41 -3.82 -2.31 0.67
C ILE A 41 -4.41 -3.22 -0.40
N HIS A 42 -5.72 -3.09 -0.60
CA HIS A 42 -6.46 -3.81 -1.64
C HIS A 42 -6.90 -2.82 -2.70
N LEU A 43 -6.46 -3.04 -3.94
CA LEU A 43 -6.82 -2.22 -5.08
C LEU A 43 -7.81 -3.00 -5.96
N SER A 44 -8.96 -2.39 -6.24
CA SER A 44 -10.02 -2.94 -7.09
C SER A 44 -10.13 -2.06 -8.33
N GLY A 45 -10.08 -2.64 -9.54
CA GLY A 45 -10.36 -1.93 -10.79
C GLY A 45 -11.87 -1.74 -10.98
N CYS A 46 -12.28 -0.57 -11.49
CA CYS A 46 -13.66 -0.27 -11.88
C CYS A 46 -13.91 -0.58 -13.36
#